data_AF-A0A816FSE7-F1
#
_entry.id   AF-A0A816FSE7-F1
#
_cell.length_a   1.000
_cell.length_b   1.000
_cell.length_c   1.000
_cell.angle_alpha   90.00
_cell.angle_beta   90.00
_cell.angle_gamma   90.00
#
_symmetry.space_group_name_H-M   'P 1'
#
loop_
_entity.id
_entity.type
_entity.pdbx_description
1 polymer ?
#
loop_
_entity_poly.entity_id
_entity_poly.type
_entity_poly.pdbx_seq_one_letter_code
_entity_poly.pdbx_strand_id
1 'polypeptide(L)'
;MDLITLDISLLVRFHMNSTIQELVDKLMVEEWTNSTIYDGYYNECQPSKCSYSHETKNGLIYIITTVIGLVGGLITVLKLIIPRAVRFIMFCIQRCTVKRNAVVPFIQT
;
A
#
# COMPACT_ATOMS: atom_id res chain seq x y z
N MET A 1 52.65 -8.58 -21.90
CA MET A 1 51.37 -7.86 -21.80
C MET A 1 50.72 -8.41 -20.54
N ASP A 2 50.95 -7.74 -19.42
CA ASP A 2 50.44 -8.17 -18.12
C ASP A 2 48.91 -7.95 -18.06
N LEU A 3 48.19 -9.02 -17.75
CA LEU A 3 46.75 -9.00 -17.50
C LEU A 3 46.51 -8.37 -16.14
N ILE A 4 46.13 -7.09 -16.12
CA ILE A 4 45.56 -6.47 -14.93
C ILE A 4 44.14 -7.04 -14.80
N THR A 5 43.97 -8.00 -13.91
CA THR A 5 42.63 -8.44 -13.49
C THR A 5 41.97 -7.28 -12.77
N LEU A 6 40.80 -6.86 -13.28
CA LEU A 6 40.00 -5.81 -12.65
C LEU A 6 39.55 -6.29 -11.26
N ASP A 7 40.18 -5.77 -10.20
CA ASP A 7 39.74 -6.05 -8.84
C ASP A 7 38.53 -5.16 -8.51
N ILE A 8 37.36 -5.78 -8.54
CA ILE A 8 36.07 -5.14 -8.30
C ILE A 8 36.03 -4.48 -6.91
N SER A 9 36.81 -4.99 -5.96
CA SER A 9 36.91 -4.47 -4.59
C SER A 9 37.51 -3.06 -4.51
N LEU A 10 38.24 -2.63 -5.55
CA LEU A 10 38.81 -1.28 -5.64
C LEU A 10 37.87 -0.26 -6.32
N LEU A 11 36.77 -0.72 -6.92
CA LEU A 11 35.84 0.09 -7.71
C LEU A 11 34.52 0.39 -6.98
N VAL A 12 34.31 -0.19 -5.79
CA VAL A 12 33.05 -0.09 -5.04
C VAL A 12 33.35 0.39 -3.62
N ARG A 13 32.67 1.45 -3.19
CA ARG A 13 32.81 2.03 -1.85
C ARG A 13 32.07 1.23 -0.79
N PHE A 14 30.96 0.58 -1.16
CA PHE A 14 30.22 -0.30 -0.27
C PHE A 14 30.67 -1.75 -0.42
N HIS A 15 31.18 -2.32 0.68
CA HIS A 15 31.54 -3.74 0.70
C HIS A 15 30.28 -4.61 0.87
N MET A 16 30.30 -5.84 0.37
CA MET A 16 29.17 -6.79 0.51
C MET A 16 28.70 -7.04 1.95
N ASN A 17 29.55 -6.72 2.94
CA ASN A 17 29.26 -6.87 4.37
C ASN A 17 28.75 -5.58 5.04
N SER A 18 28.54 -4.49 4.30
CA SER A 18 28.02 -3.23 4.85
C SER A 18 26.59 -3.40 5.36
N THR A 19 26.24 -2.69 6.43
CA THR A 19 24.89 -2.75 6.98
C THR A 19 23.90 -1.95 6.14
N ILE A 20 22.62 -2.32 6.21
CA ILE A 20 21.54 -1.58 5.53
C ILE A 20 21.52 -0.11 5.97
N GLN A 21 21.77 0.14 7.26
CA GLN A 21 21.78 1.49 7.81
C GLN A 21 22.90 2.35 7.20
N GLU A 22 24.09 1.79 7.03
CA GLU A 22 25.23 2.46 6.39
C GLU A 22 24.96 2.80 4.91
N LEU A 23 24.29 1.90 4.19
CA LEU A 23 23.84 2.14 2.81
C LEU A 23 22.85 3.30 2.73
N VAL A 24 21.84 3.31 3.61
CA VAL A 24 20.78 4.34 3.63
C VAL A 24 21.34 5.70 4.03
N ASP A 25 22.23 5.76 5.03
CA ASP A 25 22.86 7.00 5.48
C ASP A 25 23.74 7.65 4.39
N LYS A 26 24.24 6.85 3.46
CA LYS A 26 24.98 7.32 2.28
C LYS A 26 24.15 7.35 1.00
N LEU A 27 22.83 7.08 1.08
CA LEU A 27 21.91 6.99 -0.06
C LEU A 27 22.41 6.06 -1.16
N MET A 28 23.26 5.10 -0.81
CA MET A 28 23.92 4.18 -1.75
C MET A 28 24.77 4.93 -2.80
N VAL A 29 25.26 6.13 -2.49
CA VAL A 29 26.09 6.94 -3.39
C VAL A 29 27.55 6.51 -3.26
N GLU A 30 28.07 5.90 -4.32
CA GLU A 30 29.45 5.43 -4.44
C GLU A 30 30.44 6.61 -4.40
N GLU A 31 30.38 7.54 -5.36
CA GLU A 31 31.25 8.72 -5.41
C GLU A 31 30.46 9.99 -5.76
N TRP A 32 30.85 11.10 -5.12
CA TRP A 32 30.36 12.44 -5.48
C TRP A 32 31.38 13.09 -6.43
N THR A 33 31.31 12.77 -7.71
CA THR A 33 32.16 13.43 -8.72
C THR A 33 31.57 14.81 -9.02
N ASN A 34 32.20 15.86 -8.50
CA ASN A 34 31.69 17.25 -8.58
C ASN A 34 31.83 17.90 -9.98
N SER A 35 32.28 17.15 -10.99
CA SER A 35 32.61 17.65 -12.33
C SER A 35 31.93 16.90 -13.48
N THR A 36 31.07 15.92 -13.19
CA THR A 36 30.39 15.16 -14.25
C THR A 36 29.17 15.95 -14.74
N ILE A 37 29.36 16.68 -15.85
CA ILE A 37 28.29 17.43 -16.52
C ILE A 37 27.50 16.45 -17.40
N TYR A 38 26.29 16.12 -16.98
CA TYR A 38 25.42 15.17 -17.69
C TYR A 38 24.56 15.83 -18.77
N ASP A 39 24.72 17.12 -19.05
CA ASP A 39 23.87 17.87 -19.99
C ASP A 39 23.83 17.24 -21.38
N GLY A 40 24.96 16.75 -21.90
CA GLY A 40 25.01 16.06 -23.19
C GLY A 40 24.21 14.75 -23.18
N TYR A 41 24.41 13.94 -22.14
CA TYR A 41 23.67 12.68 -21.95
C TYR A 41 22.16 12.92 -21.81
N TYR A 42 21.75 13.90 -21.01
CA TYR A 42 20.33 14.23 -20.87
C TYR A 42 19.74 14.81 -22.15
N ASN A 43 20.48 15.62 -22.91
CA ASN A 43 20.00 16.17 -24.17
C ASN A 43 19.81 15.07 -25.23
N GLU A 44 20.71 14.08 -25.30
CA GLU A 44 20.61 12.95 -26.23
C GLU A 44 19.58 11.91 -25.79
N CYS A 45 19.48 11.64 -24.49
CA CYS A 45 18.63 10.58 -23.94
C CYS A 45 17.33 11.08 -23.30
N GLN A 46 16.94 12.35 -23.48
CA GLN A 46 15.67 12.81 -22.91
C GLN A 46 14.50 12.04 -23.52
N PRO A 47 13.60 11.48 -22.71
CA PRO A 47 12.40 10.83 -23.22
C PRO A 47 11.53 11.88 -23.93
N SER A 48 11.18 11.62 -25.19
CA SER A 48 10.28 12.50 -25.95
C SER A 48 8.87 12.56 -25.37
N LYS A 49 8.47 11.52 -24.63
CA LYS A 49 7.22 11.43 -23.88
C LYS A 49 7.45 10.64 -22.60
N CYS A 50 6.98 11.18 -21.48
CA CYS A 50 6.93 10.41 -20.24
C CYS A 50 5.75 9.43 -20.32
N SER A 51 6.00 8.16 -20.05
CA SER A 51 4.96 7.14 -19.89
C SER A 51 4.83 6.82 -18.41
N TYR A 52 3.66 7.07 -17.85
CA TYR A 52 3.33 6.66 -16.49
C TYR A 52 2.19 5.63 -16.55
N SER A 53 2.33 4.55 -15.78
CA SER A 53 1.23 3.62 -15.59
C SER A 53 0.15 4.30 -14.75
N HIS A 54 -0.97 4.62 -15.40
CA HIS A 54 -2.16 5.06 -14.68
C HIS A 54 -2.84 3.82 -14.10
N GLU A 55 -2.52 3.52 -12.84
CA GLU A 55 -3.30 2.58 -12.04
C GLU A 55 -4.70 3.18 -11.86
N THR A 56 -5.62 2.83 -12.74
CA THR A 56 -7.00 3.31 -12.67
C THR A 56 -7.63 2.70 -11.42
N LYS A 57 -7.78 3.51 -10.37
CA LYS A 57 -8.68 3.18 -9.26
C LYS A 57 -10.04 2.84 -9.87
N ASN A 58 -10.68 1.74 -9.47
CA ASN A 58 -12.01 1.35 -9.95
C ASN A 58 -12.93 2.58 -10.02
N GLY A 59 -13.16 3.10 -11.23
CA GLY A 59 -13.76 4.43 -11.41
C GLY A 59 -15.13 4.55 -10.77
N LEU A 60 -15.89 3.45 -10.76
CA LEU A 60 -17.18 3.34 -10.08
C LEU A 60 -17.08 3.58 -8.57
N ILE A 61 -16.12 2.95 -7.89
CA ILE A 61 -15.94 3.11 -6.44
C ILE A 61 -15.56 4.56 -6.14
N TYR A 62 -14.67 5.14 -6.94
CA TYR A 62 -14.28 6.54 -6.79
C TYR A 62 -15.48 7.48 -6.93
N ILE A 63 -16.29 7.34 -8.00
CA ILE A 63 -17.49 8.17 -8.22
C ILE A 63 -18.46 8.05 -7.04
N ILE A 64 -18.74 6.83 -6.58
CA ILE A 64 -19.67 6.58 -5.47
C ILE A 64 -19.14 7.21 -4.18
N THR A 65 -17.87 7.00 -3.84
CA THR A 65 -17.28 7.57 -2.62
C THR A 65 -17.21 9.09 -2.65
N THR A 66 -16.98 9.69 -3.82
CA THR A 66 -16.97 11.15 -3.99
C THR A 66 -18.36 11.74 -3.82
N VAL A 67 -19.40 11.15 -4.42
CA VAL A 67 -20.79 11.61 -4.24
C VAL A 67 -21.23 11.47 -2.78
N ILE A 68 -20.89 10.34 -2.15
CA ILE A 68 -21.14 10.13 -0.72
C ILE A 68 -20.41 11.21 0.09
N GLY A 69 -19.12 11.45 -0.16
CA GLY A 69 -18.33 12.49 0.52
C GLY A 69 -18.92 13.89 0.40
N LEU A 70 -19.39 14.27 -0.79
CA LEU A 70 -19.99 15.59 -1.06
C LEU A 70 -21.30 15.83 -0.27
N VAL A 71 -22.09 14.78 -0.05
CA VAL A 71 -23.38 14.86 0.65
C VAL A 71 -23.22 14.69 2.18
N GLY A 72 -22.00 14.77 2.71
CA GLY A 72 -21.75 14.49 4.14
C GLY A 72 -21.95 13.01 4.48
N GLY A 73 -21.58 12.14 3.55
CA GLY A 73 -22.02 10.76 3.52
C GLY A 73 -21.48 9.90 4.65
N LEU A 74 -20.40 10.27 5.33
CA LEU A 74 -19.96 9.52 6.51
C LEU A 74 -21.06 9.48 7.59
N ILE A 75 -21.69 10.63 7.87
CA ILE A 75 -22.72 10.73 8.92
C ILE A 75 -24.04 10.13 8.42
N THR A 76 -24.41 10.40 7.17
CA THR A 76 -25.67 9.95 6.57
C THR A 76 -25.68 8.43 6.35
N VAL A 77 -24.58 7.86 5.85
CA VAL A 77 -24.44 6.40 5.66
C VAL A 77 -24.38 5.70 7.01
N LEU A 78 -23.68 6.26 7.99
CA LEU A 78 -23.62 5.68 9.33
C LEU A 78 -25.00 5.64 10.01
N LYS A 79 -25.78 6.73 9.93
CA LYS A 79 -27.17 6.77 10.43
C LYS A 79 -28.10 5.78 9.74
N LEU A 80 -27.83 5.42 8.48
CA LEU A 80 -28.60 4.42 7.73
C LEU A 80 -28.17 2.98 8.07
N ILE A 81 -26.87 2.74 8.20
CA ILE A 81 -26.30 1.42 8.47
C ILE A 81 -26.59 0.97 9.90
N ILE A 82 -26.49 1.85 10.90
CA ILE A 82 -26.70 1.52 12.31
C ILE A 82 -28.06 0.82 12.58
N PRO A 83 -29.23 1.37 12.21
CA PRO A 83 -30.51 0.73 12.50
C PRO A 83 -30.71 -0.58 11.75
N ARG A 84 -30.16 -0.70 10.52
CA ARG A 84 -30.16 -1.95 9.74
C ARG A 84 -29.30 -3.03 10.42
N ALA A 85 -28.09 -2.67 10.83
CA ALA A 85 -27.16 -3.55 11.53
C ALA A 85 -27.75 -4.00 12.88
N VAL A 86 -28.30 -3.09 13.67
CA VAL A 86 -28.91 -3.41 14.97
C VAL A 86 -30.09 -4.38 14.81
N ARG A 87 -31.00 -4.14 13.85
CA ARG A 87 -32.10 -5.10 13.59
C ARG A 87 -31.58 -6.46 13.15
N PHE A 88 -30.55 -6.49 12.30
CA PHE A 88 -29.97 -7.75 11.83
C PHE A 88 -29.30 -8.51 12.97
N ILE A 89 -28.50 -7.83 13.81
CA ILE A 89 -27.87 -8.40 14.99
C ILE A 89 -28.94 -8.92 15.96
N MET A 90 -29.99 -8.16 16.23
CA MET A 90 -31.08 -8.58 17.11
C MET A 90 -31.83 -9.80 16.55
N PHE A 91 -32.08 -9.84 15.24
CA PHE A 91 -32.67 -10.99 14.57
C PHE A 91 -31.78 -12.24 14.68
N CYS A 92 -30.47 -12.09 14.47
CA CYS A 92 -29.50 -13.17 14.65
C CYS A 92 -29.48 -13.68 16.10
N ILE A 93 -29.45 -12.78 17.09
CA ILE A 93 -29.46 -13.14 18.51
C ILE A 93 -30.75 -13.89 18.87
N GLN A 94 -31.91 -13.41 18.43
CA GLN A 94 -33.20 -14.06 18.66
C GLN A 94 -33.22 -15.48 18.10
N ARG A 95 -32.71 -15.68 16.88
CA ARG A 95 -32.61 -17.02 16.27
C ARG A 95 -31.65 -17.94 17.03
N CYS A 96 -30.55 -17.42 17.56
CA CYS A 96 -29.62 -18.18 18.39
C CYS A 96 -30.20 -18.54 19.77
N THR A 97 -30.99 -17.66 20.38
CA THR A 97 -31.64 -17.92 21.69
C THR A 97 -32.79 -18.90 21.57
N VAL A 98 -33.60 -18.83 20.51
CA VAL A 98 -34.67 -19.81 20.24
C VAL A 98 -34.10 -21.20 19.96
N LYS A 99 -32.96 -21.30 19.24
CA LYS A 99 -32.25 -22.58 19.09
C LYS A 99 -31.72 -23.13 20.42
N ARG A 100 -31.33 -22.29 21.38
CA ARG A 100 -30.95 -22.73 22.73
C ARG A 100 -32.13 -23.25 23.55
N ASN A 101 -33.26 -22.55 23.53
CA ASN A 101 -34.45 -22.93 24.31
C ASN A 101 -35.19 -24.16 23.74
N ALA A 102 -35.02 -24.48 22.46
CA ALA A 102 -35.56 -25.71 21.87
C ALA A 102 -34.72 -26.98 22.17
N VAL A 103 -33.52 -26.84 22.77
CA VAL A 103 -32.57 -27.94 23.05
C VAL A 103 -32.58 -28.34 24.54
N VAL A 104 -33.28 -27.63 25.42
CA VAL A 104 -33.46 -28.05 26.82
C VAL A 104 -34.81 -28.78 26.92
N PRO A 105 -34.85 -30.13 26.91
CA PRO A 105 -36.10 -30.83 27.14
C PRO A 105 -36.51 -30.61 28.59
N PHE A 106 -37.77 -30.24 28.73
CA PHE A 106 -38.61 -30.30 29.91
C PHE A 106 -38.27 -31.48 30.82
N ILE A 107 -37.53 -31.24 31.90
CA ILE A 107 -37.59 -32.06 33.11
C ILE A 107 -38.33 -31.20 34.12
N GLN A 108 -39.65 -31.37 34.16
CA GLN A 108 -40.49 -30.86 35.23
C GLN A 108 -40.45 -31.87 36.37
N THR A 109 -40.30 -31.33 37.59
CA THR A 109 -40.35 -31.95 38.93
C THR A 109 -41.15 -33.23 39.05
#